data_AF-F4J4P8-F1
#
_entry.id   AF-F4J4P8-F1
#
_cell.length_a   1.000
_cell.length_b   1.000
_cell.length_c   1.000
_cell.angle_alpha   90.00
_cell.angle_beta   90.00
_cell.angle_gamma   90.00
#
_symmetry.space_group_name_H-M   'P 1'
#
loop_
_entity.id
_entity.type
_entity.pdbx_description
1 polymer ?
#
loop_
_entity_poly.entity_id
_entity_poly.type
_entity_poly.pdbx_seq_one_letter_code
_entity_poly.pdbx_strand_id
1 'polypeptide(L)'
;MGRIGSPLGKNEFSWVIKDFSSLGVRAIYSDEFVIGGCKWRLIAYPMGNRIKKYMSLYVEVADSKHLPSGWSINTELRMEVVNHNLYKPSQQKYRKNLWFDQKTPSWGYKTMIRHSKLSGEEGFLVSGEVTIVVKIDVYRVFGKIKRNDDGVKSNDSVNKTQQVKETMDINGFQVLPSQVTLVSRILKKYPDIALGFNAKNRHLRTACMNVLISLIETLCQSPQELSDEDMDEADNALVYVQDAGFKVDWLDKKLKEVKEKKVVEQTGKTRIQELEEELKEFKQKCLDREALLEKEKAKVLAARASLTLDDFV
;
A
#
# COMPACT_ATOMS: atom_id res chain seq x y z
N MET A 1 -20.81 -11.02 -20.30
CA MET A 1 -20.99 -9.81 -19.46
C MET A 1 -19.66 -9.10 -19.31
N GLY A 2 -19.56 -7.86 -19.76
CA GLY A 2 -18.30 -7.13 -19.95
C GLY A 2 -17.58 -6.84 -18.63
N ARG A 3 -16.37 -7.40 -18.48
CA ARG A 3 -15.45 -7.18 -17.37
C ARG A 3 -14.44 -6.12 -17.81
N ILE A 4 -14.85 -4.87 -17.84
CA ILE A 4 -13.97 -3.81 -18.34
C ILE A 4 -13.05 -3.41 -17.20
N GLY A 5 -11.74 -3.65 -17.39
CA GLY A 5 -10.72 -3.02 -16.60
C GLY A 5 -10.01 -1.94 -17.39
N SER A 6 -9.62 -0.86 -16.72
CA SER A 6 -8.96 0.29 -17.36
C SER A 6 -7.76 0.73 -16.54
N PRO A 7 -6.62 1.06 -17.18
CA PRO A 7 -5.48 1.66 -16.49
C PRO A 7 -5.88 3.06 -15.96
N LEU A 8 -5.62 3.32 -14.67
CA LEU A 8 -5.82 4.63 -14.03
C LEU A 8 -4.52 5.45 -13.97
N GLY A 9 -3.37 4.76 -14.02
CA GLY A 9 -2.02 5.33 -14.04
C GLY A 9 -0.99 4.28 -14.46
N LYS A 10 0.30 4.64 -14.57
CA LYS A 10 1.36 3.72 -15.04
C LYS A 10 1.43 2.39 -14.27
N ASN A 11 1.04 2.42 -13.00
CA ASN A 11 1.15 1.30 -12.07
C ASN A 11 -0.21 0.90 -11.48
N GLU A 12 -1.33 1.35 -12.08
CA GLU A 12 -2.66 1.21 -11.49
C GLU A 12 -3.69 0.67 -12.49
N PHE A 13 -4.50 -0.27 -12.04
CA PHE A 13 -5.54 -0.94 -12.83
C PHE A 13 -6.85 -0.98 -12.04
N SER A 14 -7.95 -0.57 -12.68
CA SER A 14 -9.30 -0.69 -12.15
C SER A 14 -10.00 -1.90 -12.77
N TRP A 15 -10.79 -2.62 -12.00
CA TRP A 15 -11.60 -3.75 -12.43
C TRP A 15 -13.00 -3.67 -11.83
N VAL A 16 -14.02 -3.63 -12.69
CA VAL A 16 -15.43 -3.68 -12.28
C VAL A 16 -15.97 -5.09 -12.43
N ILE A 17 -16.42 -5.68 -11.32
CA ILE A 17 -17.14 -6.95 -11.30
C ILE A 17 -18.62 -6.66 -11.38
N LYS A 18 -19.22 -6.94 -12.53
CA LYS A 18 -20.67 -6.84 -12.74
C LYS A 18 -21.41 -8.04 -12.20
N ASP A 19 -22.69 -7.85 -11.88
CA ASP A 19 -23.59 -8.91 -11.43
C ASP A 19 -23.05 -9.68 -10.20
N PHE A 20 -22.30 -9.00 -9.32
CA PHE A 20 -21.50 -9.62 -8.25
C PHE A 20 -22.31 -10.60 -7.40
N SER A 21 -23.56 -10.25 -7.08
CA SER A 21 -24.47 -11.05 -6.25
C SER A 21 -24.99 -12.32 -6.94
N SER A 22 -25.08 -12.34 -8.27
CA SER A 22 -25.65 -13.47 -9.03
C SER A 22 -24.60 -14.41 -9.61
N LEU A 23 -23.31 -14.06 -9.51
CA LEU A 23 -22.26 -14.75 -10.24
C LEU A 23 -22.13 -16.25 -9.90
N GLY A 24 -22.55 -16.72 -8.71
CA GLY A 24 -22.63 -18.15 -8.36
C GLY A 24 -21.33 -18.97 -8.47
N VAL A 25 -20.25 -18.38 -8.97
CA VAL A 25 -18.98 -19.03 -9.29
C VAL A 25 -18.02 -18.95 -8.11
N ARG A 26 -17.15 -19.94 -8.05
CA ARG A 26 -16.11 -20.01 -7.01
C ARG A 26 -15.09 -18.88 -7.13
N ALA A 27 -14.68 -18.54 -8.36
CA ALA A 27 -13.67 -17.53 -8.65
C ALA A 27 -14.03 -16.75 -9.91
N ILE A 28 -13.67 -15.47 -9.94
CA ILE A 28 -13.84 -14.55 -11.06
C ILE A 28 -12.47 -13.99 -11.40
N TYR A 29 -12.18 -13.86 -12.69
CA TYR A 29 -10.92 -13.36 -13.20
C TYR A 29 -11.14 -12.05 -13.96
N SER A 30 -10.24 -11.09 -13.77
CA SER A 30 -10.15 -9.92 -14.66
C SER A 30 -9.55 -10.30 -16.02
N ASP A 31 -9.62 -9.37 -16.96
CA ASP A 31 -8.73 -9.38 -18.11
C ASP A 31 -7.26 -9.30 -17.67
N GLU A 32 -6.35 -9.71 -18.54
CA GLU A 32 -4.91 -9.56 -18.32
C GLU A 32 -4.50 -8.10 -18.54
N PHE A 33 -3.63 -7.57 -17.69
CA PHE A 33 -3.11 -6.20 -17.81
C PHE A 33 -1.61 -6.18 -17.55
N VAL A 34 -0.91 -5.17 -18.10
CA VAL A 34 0.55 -5.08 -18.02
C VAL A 34 0.96 -3.92 -17.13
N ILE A 35 1.73 -4.21 -16.07
CA ILE A 35 2.34 -3.22 -15.17
C ILE A 35 3.78 -3.64 -14.92
N GLY A 36 4.72 -2.69 -15.03
CA GLY A 36 6.15 -2.99 -14.85
C GLY A 36 6.70 -4.00 -15.86
N GLY A 37 6.10 -4.09 -17.05
CA GLY A 37 6.47 -5.08 -18.08
C GLY A 37 6.06 -6.52 -17.76
N CYS A 38 5.34 -6.75 -16.67
CA CYS A 38 4.83 -8.06 -16.27
C CYS A 38 3.33 -8.14 -16.52
N LYS A 39 2.84 -9.31 -16.92
CA LYS A 39 1.43 -9.55 -17.21
C LYS A 39 0.73 -10.06 -15.96
N TRP A 40 -0.26 -9.32 -15.50
CA TRP A 40 -1.00 -9.57 -14.27
C TRP A 40 -2.45 -9.91 -14.57
N ARG A 41 -3.10 -10.58 -13.61
CA ARG A 41 -4.54 -10.82 -13.59
C ARG A 41 -5.03 -10.78 -12.15
N LEU A 42 -6.23 -10.24 -11.93
CA LEU A 42 -6.91 -10.29 -10.65
C LEU A 42 -7.80 -11.52 -10.54
N ILE A 43 -7.88 -12.07 -9.34
CA ILE A 43 -8.77 -13.16 -8.97
C ILE A 43 -9.60 -12.75 -7.76
N ALA A 44 -10.91 -12.64 -7.93
CA ALA A 44 -11.85 -12.48 -6.83
C ALA A 44 -12.51 -13.82 -6.50
N TYR A 45 -12.68 -14.11 -5.21
CA TYR A 45 -13.51 -15.21 -4.71
C TYR A 45 -14.69 -14.58 -3.96
N PRO A 46 -15.84 -14.38 -4.62
CA PRO A 46 -17.00 -13.71 -4.02
C PRO A 46 -17.45 -14.35 -2.72
N MET A 47 -17.44 -15.68 -2.65
CA MET A 47 -17.86 -16.47 -1.48
C MET A 47 -16.68 -16.84 -0.56
N GLY A 48 -15.53 -16.20 -0.76
CA GLY A 48 -14.31 -16.42 0.00
C GLY A 48 -13.50 -17.66 -0.37
N ASN A 49 -12.20 -17.56 -0.14
CA ASN A 49 -11.24 -18.65 -0.26
C ASN A 49 -10.90 -19.19 1.14
N ARG A 50 -11.48 -20.35 1.50
CA ARG A 50 -11.46 -21.00 2.84
C ARG A 50 -12.25 -20.28 3.94
N ILE A 51 -12.37 -18.95 3.90
CA ILE A 51 -13.12 -18.17 4.89
C ILE A 51 -14.38 -17.58 4.24
N LYS A 52 -15.55 -18.19 4.50
CA LYS A 52 -16.82 -17.88 3.82
C LYS A 52 -17.46 -16.54 4.16
N LYS A 53 -16.98 -15.85 5.19
CA LYS A 53 -17.52 -14.55 5.66
C LYS A 53 -16.96 -13.34 4.89
N TYR A 54 -15.95 -13.55 4.03
CA TYR A 54 -15.21 -12.49 3.37
C TYR A 54 -15.03 -12.79 1.88
N MET A 55 -15.10 -11.74 1.06
CA MET A 55 -14.59 -11.82 -0.30
C MET A 55 -13.06 -11.89 -0.22
N SER A 56 -12.45 -12.81 -0.97
CA SER A 56 -11.00 -12.84 -1.13
C SER A 56 -10.59 -12.21 -2.45
N LEU A 57 -9.46 -11.51 -2.46
CA LEU A 57 -8.93 -10.88 -3.66
C LEU A 57 -7.43 -11.19 -3.79
N TYR A 58 -7.00 -11.55 -4.99
CA TYR A 58 -5.62 -11.87 -5.32
C TYR A 58 -5.21 -11.21 -6.63
N VAL A 59 -3.90 -11.02 -6.77
CA VAL A 59 -3.22 -10.74 -8.02
C VAL A 59 -2.34 -11.95 -8.35
N GLU A 60 -2.33 -12.38 -9.61
CA GLU A 60 -1.42 -13.41 -10.11
C GLU A 60 -0.61 -12.87 -11.29
N VAL A 61 0.57 -13.46 -11.50
CA VAL A 61 1.32 -13.35 -12.74
C VAL A 61 0.66 -14.27 -13.77
N ALA A 62 -0.04 -13.69 -14.74
CA ALA A 62 -0.98 -14.38 -15.61
C ALA A 62 -0.31 -15.44 -16.51
N ASP A 63 0.93 -15.17 -16.92
CA ASP A 63 1.74 -16.06 -17.75
C ASP A 63 2.76 -16.87 -16.94
N SER A 64 2.61 -16.96 -15.61
CA SER A 64 3.53 -17.66 -14.69
C SER A 64 3.93 -19.06 -15.13
N LYS A 65 3.04 -19.80 -15.80
CA LYS A 65 3.28 -21.15 -16.33
C LYS A 65 4.20 -21.18 -17.55
N HIS A 66 4.30 -20.09 -18.29
CA HIS A 66 5.10 -19.94 -19.50
C HIS A 66 6.43 -19.20 -19.25
N LEU A 67 6.62 -18.65 -18.06
CA LEU A 67 7.87 -18.03 -17.66
C LEU A 67 8.97 -19.09 -17.44
N PRO A 68 10.25 -18.81 -17.79
CA PRO A 68 11.32 -19.77 -17.58
C PRO A 68 11.51 -20.10 -16.11
N SER A 69 11.96 -21.32 -15.82
CA SER A 69 12.27 -21.71 -14.43
C SER A 69 13.27 -20.75 -13.79
N GLY A 70 13.07 -20.47 -12.50
CA GLY A 70 13.87 -19.52 -11.73
C GLY A 70 13.45 -18.06 -11.85
N TRP A 71 12.31 -17.77 -12.50
CA TRP A 71 11.77 -16.42 -12.51
C TRP A 71 11.36 -15.97 -11.11
N SER A 72 11.57 -14.69 -10.79
CA SER A 72 10.99 -14.06 -9.61
C SER A 72 10.75 -12.57 -9.80
N ILE A 73 9.67 -12.04 -9.24
CA ILE A 73 9.29 -10.63 -9.36
C ILE A 73 9.05 -10.07 -7.95
N ASN A 74 9.78 -9.03 -7.58
CA ASN A 74 9.60 -8.32 -6.33
C ASN A 74 8.72 -7.11 -6.52
N THR A 75 7.64 -7.01 -5.73
CA THR A 75 6.66 -5.92 -5.85
C THR A 75 6.20 -5.36 -4.51
N GLU A 76 5.64 -4.16 -4.59
CA GLU A 76 4.71 -3.59 -3.63
C GLU A 76 3.29 -3.62 -4.22
N LEU A 77 2.30 -3.97 -3.39
CA LEU A 77 0.92 -4.19 -3.81
C LEU A 77 -0.04 -3.41 -2.91
N ARG A 78 -0.88 -2.58 -3.52
CA ARG A 78 -2.06 -1.97 -2.89
C ARG A 78 -3.30 -2.47 -3.60
N MET A 79 -4.30 -2.86 -2.81
CA MET A 79 -5.61 -3.30 -3.29
C MET A 79 -6.69 -2.47 -2.59
N GLU A 80 -7.68 -2.04 -3.34
CA GLU A 80 -8.81 -1.26 -2.86
C GLU A 80 -10.11 -1.87 -3.37
N VAL A 81 -11.09 -2.02 -2.49
CA VAL A 81 -12.50 -2.15 -2.86
C VAL A 81 -13.12 -0.77 -2.66
N VAL A 82 -13.52 -0.13 -3.76
CA VAL A 82 -13.97 1.26 -3.77
C VAL A 82 -15.29 1.39 -3.03
N ASN A 83 -15.38 2.38 -2.13
CA ASN A 83 -16.66 2.80 -1.57
C ASN A 83 -17.20 3.97 -2.40
N HIS A 84 -18.36 3.78 -3.02
CA HIS A 84 -19.01 4.83 -3.82
C HIS A 84 -19.78 5.86 -2.97
N ASN A 85 -19.90 5.63 -1.66
CA ASN A 85 -20.33 6.66 -0.73
C ASN A 85 -19.14 7.56 -0.38
N LEU A 86 -19.12 8.78 -0.93
CA LEU A 86 -18.05 9.76 -0.77
C LEU A 86 -17.75 10.15 0.69
N TYR A 87 -18.67 9.88 1.62
CA TYR A 87 -18.50 10.17 3.06
C TYR A 87 -17.89 9.00 3.85
N LYS A 88 -17.69 7.83 3.22
CA LYS A 88 -17.12 6.64 3.85
C LYS A 88 -15.86 6.19 3.11
N PRO A 89 -14.80 5.75 3.82
CA PRO A 89 -13.58 5.32 3.18
C PRO A 89 -13.77 4.00 2.42
N SER A 90 -13.05 3.87 1.30
CA SER A 90 -12.84 2.59 0.62
C SER A 90 -12.14 1.57 1.52
N GLN A 91 -12.25 0.28 1.19
CA GLN A 91 -11.52 -0.78 1.89
C GLN A 91 -10.20 -1.02 1.21
N GLN A 92 -9.12 -0.51 1.80
CA GLN A 92 -7.77 -0.67 1.28
C GLN A 92 -7.00 -1.74 2.06
N LYS A 93 -6.05 -2.40 1.38
CA LYS A 93 -5.02 -3.24 1.99
C LYS A 93 -3.69 -3.09 1.26
N TYR A 94 -2.62 -3.22 2.03
CA TYR A 94 -1.26 -2.95 1.59
C TYR A 94 -0.29 -4.07 1.94
N ARG A 95 0.64 -4.41 1.04
CA ARG A 95 1.73 -5.37 1.22
C ARG A 95 2.97 -4.90 0.47
N LYS A 96 4.10 -4.84 1.16
CA LYS A 96 5.42 -4.52 0.59
C LYS A 96 6.26 -5.79 0.42
N ASN A 97 7.28 -5.75 -0.43
CA ASN A 97 8.30 -6.79 -0.59
C ASN A 97 7.74 -8.18 -0.93
N LEU A 98 6.67 -8.24 -1.73
CA LEU A 98 6.10 -9.51 -2.21
C LEU A 98 6.98 -10.09 -3.30
N TRP A 99 7.34 -11.36 -3.17
CA TRP A 99 8.06 -12.10 -4.20
C TRP A 99 7.11 -13.07 -4.88
N PHE A 100 6.84 -12.81 -6.15
CA PHE A 100 6.17 -13.75 -7.04
C PHE A 100 7.21 -14.65 -7.67
N ASP A 101 6.97 -15.94 -7.72
CA ASP A 101 7.84 -16.92 -8.36
C ASP A 101 7.03 -18.13 -8.82
N GLN A 102 7.71 -19.14 -9.34
CA GLN A 102 7.07 -20.37 -9.80
C GLN A 102 6.28 -21.11 -8.70
N LYS A 103 6.68 -20.99 -7.44
CA LYS A 103 5.99 -21.63 -6.29
C LYS A 103 4.83 -20.78 -5.79
N THR A 104 4.95 -19.46 -5.87
CA THR A 104 3.98 -18.48 -5.38
C THR A 104 3.66 -17.46 -6.47
N PRO A 105 2.93 -17.85 -7.54
CA PRO A 105 2.61 -16.96 -8.65
C PRO A 105 1.49 -15.97 -8.32
N SER A 106 0.90 -16.04 -7.13
CA SER A 106 -0.23 -15.20 -6.71
C SER A 106 -0.12 -14.76 -5.26
N TRP A 107 -0.45 -13.50 -5.00
CA TRP A 107 -0.54 -12.91 -3.67
C TRP A 107 -1.86 -12.14 -3.50
N GLY A 108 -2.32 -12.00 -2.25
CA GLY A 108 -3.58 -11.32 -1.99
C GLY A 108 -4.04 -11.45 -0.54
N TYR A 109 -5.34 -11.28 -0.34
CA TYR A 109 -5.99 -11.30 0.96
C TYR A 109 -7.18 -12.25 0.96
N LYS A 110 -7.14 -13.28 1.81
CA LYS A 110 -8.29 -14.14 2.11
C LYS A 110 -9.48 -13.36 2.68
N THR A 111 -9.20 -12.28 3.40
CA THR A 111 -10.18 -11.46 4.12
C THR A 111 -10.23 -10.03 3.59
N MET A 112 -10.37 -9.83 2.26
CA MET A 112 -10.31 -8.49 1.66
C MET A 112 -11.39 -7.57 2.22
N ILE A 113 -12.66 -8.00 2.14
CA ILE A 113 -13.81 -7.27 2.68
C ILE A 113 -14.85 -8.28 3.20
N ARG A 114 -15.48 -7.99 4.34
CA ARG A 114 -16.52 -8.85 4.92
C ARG A 114 -17.81 -8.75 4.08
N HIS A 115 -18.52 -9.85 3.87
CA HIS A 115 -19.74 -9.84 3.06
C HIS A 115 -20.79 -8.87 3.61
N SER A 116 -21.00 -8.84 4.93
CA SER A 116 -21.96 -7.92 5.56
C SER A 116 -21.70 -6.45 5.26
N LYS A 117 -20.42 -6.07 5.12
CA LYS A 117 -19.98 -4.72 4.75
C LYS A 117 -20.12 -4.46 3.25
N LEU A 118 -19.79 -5.47 2.43
CA LEU A 118 -19.88 -5.38 0.98
C LEU A 118 -21.33 -5.30 0.47
N SER A 119 -22.21 -6.13 1.01
CA SER A 119 -23.62 -6.25 0.59
C SER A 119 -24.58 -5.35 1.38
N GLY A 120 -24.07 -4.66 2.40
CA GLY A 120 -24.85 -3.69 3.16
C GLY A 120 -24.96 -2.35 2.44
N GLU A 121 -25.73 -1.43 3.01
CA GLU A 121 -25.91 -0.05 2.52
C GLU A 121 -24.68 0.84 2.83
N GLU A 122 -23.48 0.28 2.80
CA GLU A 122 -22.23 0.99 3.08
C GLU A 122 -21.63 1.67 1.83
N GLY A 123 -22.07 1.31 0.63
CA GLY A 123 -21.67 1.93 -0.64
C GLY A 123 -20.65 1.15 -1.48
N PHE A 124 -20.27 -0.07 -1.09
CA PHE A 124 -19.30 -0.89 -1.84
C PHE A 124 -19.90 -1.66 -3.04
N LEU A 125 -21.20 -1.96 -2.99
CA LEU A 125 -21.95 -2.63 -4.05
C LEU A 125 -23.02 -1.65 -4.56
N VAL A 126 -22.86 -1.16 -5.79
CA VAL A 126 -23.79 -0.22 -6.41
C VAL A 126 -24.31 -0.84 -7.70
N SER A 127 -25.64 -0.95 -7.84
CA SER A 127 -26.28 -1.54 -9.02
C SER A 127 -25.77 -2.95 -9.36
N GLY A 128 -25.41 -3.74 -8.33
CA GLY A 128 -24.85 -5.08 -8.51
C GLY A 128 -23.36 -5.12 -8.93
N GLU A 129 -22.70 -3.97 -9.02
CA GLU A 129 -21.30 -3.86 -9.41
C GLU A 129 -20.38 -3.58 -8.20
N VAL A 130 -19.21 -4.23 -8.18
CA VAL A 130 -18.13 -3.97 -7.23
C VAL A 130 -16.90 -3.49 -7.99
N THR A 131 -16.36 -2.34 -7.60
CA THR A 131 -15.14 -1.78 -8.22
C THR A 131 -13.92 -2.07 -7.37
N ILE A 132 -12.90 -2.65 -8.00
CA ILE A 132 -11.62 -2.97 -7.40
C ILE A 132 -10.55 -2.14 -8.08
N VAL A 133 -9.69 -1.48 -7.31
CA VAL A 133 -8.50 -0.79 -7.83
C VAL A 133 -7.26 -1.46 -7.26
N VAL A 134 -6.28 -1.74 -8.12
CA VAL A 134 -4.98 -2.28 -7.70
C VAL A 134 -3.87 -1.38 -8.18
N LYS A 135 -2.88 -1.17 -7.31
CA LYS A 135 -1.61 -0.54 -7.66
C LYS A 135 -0.47 -1.53 -7.41
N ILE A 136 0.38 -1.72 -8.41
CA ILE A 136 1.50 -2.66 -8.38
C ILE A 136 2.78 -1.91 -8.74
N ASP A 137 3.68 -1.79 -7.78
CA ASP A 137 5.01 -1.22 -8.01
C ASP A 137 6.02 -2.37 -8.14
N VAL A 138 6.59 -2.56 -9.33
CA VAL A 138 7.55 -3.65 -9.62
C VAL A 138 8.97 -3.13 -9.42
N TYR A 139 9.72 -3.74 -8.49
CA TYR A 139 11.08 -3.31 -8.15
C TYR A 139 12.17 -4.12 -8.84
N ARG A 140 12.02 -5.45 -8.91
CA ARG A 140 13.02 -6.36 -9.50
C ARG A 140 12.34 -7.51 -10.21
N VAL A 141 12.91 -7.91 -11.35
CA VAL A 141 12.53 -9.09 -12.12
C VAL A 141 13.78 -9.93 -12.36
N PHE A 142 13.75 -11.19 -11.95
CA PHE A 142 14.79 -12.19 -12.24
C PHE A 142 14.24 -13.21 -13.24
N GLY A 143 15.12 -13.73 -14.11
CA GLY A 143 14.75 -14.65 -15.20
C GLY A 143 14.43 -13.93 -16.52
N LYS A 144 14.80 -14.53 -17.66
CA LYS A 144 14.50 -13.98 -19.00
C LYS A 144 13.01 -14.09 -19.28
N ILE A 145 12.21 -13.08 -18.98
CA ILE A 145 10.86 -12.98 -19.55
C ILE A 145 11.05 -12.76 -21.06
N LYS A 146 10.94 -13.84 -21.86
CA LYS A 146 10.96 -13.73 -23.32
C LYS A 146 9.72 -12.94 -23.72
N ARG A 147 9.92 -11.70 -24.17
CA ARG A 147 8.87 -10.97 -24.87
C ARG A 147 8.63 -11.72 -26.17
N ASN A 148 7.44 -12.30 -26.32
CA ASN A 148 6.99 -12.77 -27.61
C ASN A 148 6.45 -11.55 -28.38
N ASP A 149 7.35 -10.75 -28.92
CA ASP A 149 7.10 -9.98 -30.13
C ASP A 149 7.96 -10.66 -31.20
N ASP A 150 7.27 -11.32 -32.14
CA ASP A 150 7.75 -11.66 -33.48
C ASP A 150 9.07 -12.43 -33.63
N GLY A 151 8.96 -13.76 -33.57
CA GLY A 151 9.37 -14.58 -34.72
C GLY A 151 10.79 -14.50 -35.26
N VAL A 152 11.84 -14.47 -34.44
CA VAL A 152 13.20 -14.86 -34.91
C VAL A 152 13.88 -15.77 -33.88
N LYS A 153 14.08 -17.04 -34.28
CA LYS A 153 14.97 -17.99 -33.58
C LYS A 153 16.41 -17.65 -33.97
N SER A 154 17.22 -17.15 -33.05
CA SER A 154 18.67 -17.24 -33.15
C SER A 154 19.23 -17.91 -31.89
N ASN A 155 19.67 -19.15 -32.05
CA ASN A 155 20.54 -19.84 -31.10
C ASN A 155 21.93 -19.21 -31.25
N ASP A 156 22.39 -18.44 -30.27
CA ASP A 156 23.82 -18.29 -30.04
C ASP A 156 24.11 -18.31 -28.55
N SER A 157 24.81 -19.36 -28.17
CA SER A 157 25.38 -19.60 -26.87
C SER A 157 26.59 -18.67 -26.69
N VAL A 158 26.37 -17.51 -26.08
CA VAL A 158 27.44 -16.74 -25.44
C VAL A 158 27.07 -16.55 -23.97
N ASN A 159 27.53 -17.49 -23.15
CA ASN A 159 27.53 -17.39 -21.70
C ASN A 159 28.54 -16.32 -21.27
N LYS A 160 28.04 -15.13 -20.91
CA LYS A 160 28.52 -14.24 -19.83
C LYS A 160 27.81 -12.90 -20.00
N THR A 161 26.72 -12.69 -19.29
CA THR A 161 26.15 -11.35 -19.16
C THR A 161 25.95 -11.07 -17.69
N GLN A 162 26.97 -10.42 -17.10
CA GLN A 162 26.72 -9.38 -16.12
C GLN A 162 25.55 -8.54 -16.65
N GLN A 163 24.39 -8.60 -16.00
CA GLN A 163 23.47 -7.47 -16.13
C GLN A 163 24.19 -6.29 -15.49
N VAL A 164 24.97 -5.58 -16.31
CA VAL A 164 25.30 -4.20 -16.07
C VAL A 164 23.94 -3.54 -15.92
N LYS A 165 23.52 -3.28 -14.68
CA LYS A 165 22.45 -2.31 -14.43
C LYS A 165 22.94 -1.05 -15.14
N GLU A 166 22.36 -0.72 -16.29
CA GLU A 166 22.74 0.46 -17.04
C GLU A 166 22.55 1.65 -16.11
N THR A 167 23.66 2.16 -15.57
CA THR A 167 23.67 3.38 -14.80
C THR A 167 23.76 4.55 -15.77
N MET A 168 22.98 5.59 -15.52
CA MET A 168 23.08 6.84 -16.26
C MET A 168 24.06 7.77 -15.54
N ASP A 169 24.92 8.44 -16.29
CA ASP A 169 25.76 9.51 -15.73
C ASP A 169 24.94 10.80 -15.63
N ILE A 170 24.92 11.40 -14.43
CA ILE A 170 24.35 12.73 -14.20
C ILE A 170 25.40 13.53 -13.44
N ASN A 171 25.98 14.53 -14.09
CA ASN A 171 27.03 15.40 -13.54
C ASN A 171 28.19 14.60 -12.90
N GLY A 172 28.61 13.50 -13.52
CA GLY A 172 29.68 12.62 -13.02
C GLY A 172 29.25 11.66 -11.90
N PHE A 173 27.96 11.52 -11.63
CA PHE A 173 27.40 10.52 -10.73
C PHE A 173 26.70 9.43 -11.52
N GLN A 174 27.00 8.16 -11.22
CA GLN A 174 26.32 7.04 -11.85
C GLN A 174 25.10 6.67 -11.03
N VAL A 175 23.92 6.73 -11.63
CA VAL A 175 22.66 6.50 -10.92
C VAL A 175 21.78 5.53 -11.70
N LEU A 176 20.90 4.83 -11.01
CA LEU A 176 19.96 3.92 -11.67
C LEU A 176 18.94 4.73 -12.48
N PRO A 177 18.37 4.18 -13.59
CA PRO A 177 17.36 4.86 -14.38
C PRO A 177 16.16 5.33 -13.55
N SER A 178 15.77 4.58 -12.52
CA SER A 178 14.70 4.94 -11.59
C SER A 178 15.01 6.16 -10.71
N GLN A 179 16.30 6.48 -10.52
CA GLN A 179 16.76 7.57 -9.66
C GLN A 179 17.03 8.87 -10.44
N VAL A 180 17.10 8.81 -11.77
CA VAL A 180 17.48 9.94 -12.64
C VAL A 180 16.66 11.18 -12.35
N THR A 181 15.32 11.05 -12.30
CA THR A 181 14.43 12.19 -12.06
C THR A 181 14.67 12.85 -10.71
N LEU A 182 14.93 12.07 -9.66
CA LEU A 182 15.21 12.58 -8.33
C LEU A 182 16.54 13.34 -8.32
N VAL A 183 17.61 12.72 -8.84
CA VAL A 183 18.96 13.30 -8.85
C VAL A 183 19.01 14.57 -9.70
N SER A 184 18.39 14.58 -10.89
CA SER A 184 18.29 15.78 -11.72
C SER A 184 17.55 16.91 -11.01
N ARG A 185 16.49 16.62 -10.25
CA ARG A 185 15.76 17.63 -9.47
C ARG A 185 16.61 18.20 -8.33
N ILE A 186 17.36 17.35 -7.63
CA ILE A 186 18.27 17.77 -6.55
C ILE A 186 19.33 18.70 -7.11
N LEU A 187 20.04 18.28 -8.16
CA LEU A 187 21.12 19.06 -8.78
C LEU A 187 20.62 20.37 -9.40
N LYS A 188 19.41 20.37 -9.98
CA LYS A 188 18.78 21.60 -10.49
C LYS A 188 18.42 22.58 -9.36
N LYS A 189 17.95 22.07 -8.23
CA LYS A 189 17.52 22.90 -7.09
C LYS A 189 18.71 23.40 -6.25
N TYR A 190 19.74 22.57 -6.13
CA TYR A 190 20.95 22.84 -5.35
C TYR A 190 22.18 22.62 -6.26
N PRO A 191 22.47 23.55 -7.19
CA PRO A 191 23.55 23.39 -8.15
C PRO A 191 24.92 23.31 -7.49
N ASP A 192 25.06 23.86 -6.28
CA ASP A 192 26.30 23.88 -5.51
C ASP A 192 26.43 22.73 -4.50
N ILE A 193 25.50 21.77 -4.51
CA ILE A 193 25.40 20.70 -3.50
C ILE A 193 26.68 19.87 -3.38
N ALA A 194 27.41 19.68 -4.48
CA ALA A 194 28.62 18.87 -4.54
C ALA A 194 29.91 19.71 -4.74
N LEU A 195 29.87 21.03 -4.48
CA LEU A 195 31.06 21.89 -4.68
C LEU A 195 32.26 21.49 -3.80
N GLY A 196 32.01 21.00 -2.57
CA GLY A 196 33.07 20.50 -1.69
C GLY A 196 33.46 19.05 -1.95
N PHE A 197 32.75 18.36 -2.85
CA PHE A 197 32.90 16.93 -3.06
C PHE A 197 34.05 16.63 -4.03
N ASN A 198 35.22 16.31 -3.48
CA ASN A 198 36.47 16.16 -4.23
C ASN A 198 36.81 14.73 -4.65
N ALA A 199 35.89 13.77 -4.49
CA ALA A 199 36.16 12.39 -4.87
C ALA A 199 36.29 12.25 -6.40
N LYS A 200 37.50 11.89 -6.85
CA LYS A 200 37.81 11.58 -8.26
C LYS A 200 37.37 10.16 -8.66
N ASN A 201 37.31 9.25 -7.69
CA ASN A 201 36.96 7.85 -7.93
C ASN A 201 35.45 7.68 -8.20
N ARG A 202 35.09 7.17 -9.39
CA ARG A 202 33.70 6.97 -9.83
C ARG A 202 32.85 6.15 -8.86
N HIS A 203 33.42 5.13 -8.22
CA HIS A 203 32.70 4.30 -7.25
C HIS A 203 32.37 5.06 -5.98
N LEU A 204 33.30 5.88 -5.48
CA LEU A 204 33.05 6.76 -4.32
C LEU A 204 31.97 7.81 -4.63
N ARG A 205 32.02 8.42 -5.82
CA ARG A 205 30.96 9.35 -6.29
C ARG A 205 29.59 8.68 -6.28
N THR A 206 29.54 7.47 -6.82
CA THR A 206 28.31 6.66 -6.89
C THR A 206 27.80 6.28 -5.50
N ALA A 207 28.68 5.80 -4.62
CA ALA A 207 28.33 5.40 -3.26
C ALA A 207 27.75 6.59 -2.46
N CYS A 208 28.42 7.75 -2.51
CA CYS A 208 27.96 8.94 -1.80
C CYS A 208 26.61 9.45 -2.32
N MET A 209 26.40 9.42 -3.65
CA MET A 209 25.11 9.77 -4.23
C MET A 209 24.01 8.79 -3.81
N ASN A 210 24.31 7.49 -3.74
CA ASN A 210 23.35 6.50 -3.25
C ASN A 210 22.97 6.74 -1.78
N VAL A 211 23.93 7.10 -0.91
CA VAL A 211 23.64 7.47 0.48
C VAL A 211 22.72 8.69 0.53
N LEU A 212 22.99 9.73 -0.27
CA LEU A 212 22.13 10.92 -0.35
C LEU A 212 20.71 10.57 -0.82
N ILE A 213 20.58 9.71 -1.84
CA ILE A 213 19.28 9.25 -2.34
C ILE A 213 18.55 8.48 -1.23
N SER A 214 19.19 7.51 -0.59
CA SER A 214 18.60 6.73 0.49
C SER A 214 18.12 7.62 1.63
N LEU A 215 18.93 8.60 2.06
CA LEU A 215 18.54 9.56 3.10
C LEU A 215 17.29 10.35 2.70
N ILE A 216 17.24 10.88 1.48
CA ILE A 216 16.08 11.62 0.99
C ILE A 216 14.84 10.71 0.91
N GLU A 217 14.99 9.47 0.44
CA GLU A 217 13.92 8.49 0.38
C GLU A 217 13.39 8.16 1.78
N THR A 218 14.28 7.97 2.78
CA THR A 218 13.92 7.76 4.19
C THR A 218 13.13 8.93 4.75
N LEU A 219 13.59 10.17 4.55
CA LEU A 219 12.89 11.37 5.01
C LEU A 219 11.54 11.62 4.32
N CYS A 220 11.29 10.96 3.18
CA CYS A 220 10.02 11.04 2.46
C CYS A 220 9.01 9.97 2.90
N GLN A 221 9.41 9.01 3.74
CA GLN A 221 8.48 8.02 4.32
C GLN A 221 7.53 8.67 5.33
N SER A 222 6.41 7.99 5.62
CA SER A 222 5.50 8.46 6.67
C SER A 222 6.19 8.39 8.03
N PRO A 223 6.03 9.39 8.92
CA PRO A 223 6.59 9.32 10.28
C PRO A 223 6.18 8.06 11.07
N GLN A 224 5.01 7.49 10.78
CA GLN A 224 4.52 6.24 11.36
C GLN A 224 5.28 4.99 10.88
N GLU A 225 5.89 5.04 9.70
CA GLU A 225 6.61 3.92 9.08
C GLU A 225 8.08 3.87 9.48
N LEU A 226 8.63 4.95 10.02
CA LEU A 226 10.03 5.08 10.41
C LEU A 226 10.27 4.48 11.79
N SER A 227 11.22 3.56 11.92
CA SER A 227 11.71 3.06 13.21
C SER A 227 12.71 4.02 13.84
N ASP A 228 13.06 3.81 15.11
CA ASP A 228 14.07 4.65 15.77
C ASP A 228 15.45 4.40 15.15
N GLU A 229 15.72 3.14 14.75
CA GLU A 229 16.90 2.78 13.97
C GLU A 229 16.96 3.49 12.61
N ASP A 230 15.83 3.62 11.89
CA ASP A 230 15.79 4.39 10.63
C ASP A 230 16.20 5.86 10.84
N MET A 231 15.86 6.44 12.00
CA MET A 231 16.23 7.81 12.36
C MET A 231 17.73 7.94 12.68
N ASP A 232 18.27 6.97 13.41
CA ASP A 232 19.71 6.90 13.70
C ASP A 232 20.53 6.68 12.42
N GLU A 233 20.06 5.81 11.51
CA GLU A 233 20.66 5.62 10.19
C GLU A 233 20.60 6.90 9.35
N ALA A 234 19.51 7.66 9.43
CA ALA A 234 19.38 8.93 8.73
C ALA A 234 20.36 10.00 9.26
N ASP A 235 20.57 10.08 10.59
CA ASP A 235 21.61 10.94 11.17
C ASP A 235 23.00 10.54 10.68
N ASN A 236 23.33 9.24 10.72
CA ASN A 236 24.62 8.74 10.27
C ASN A 236 24.86 9.01 8.78
N ALA A 237 23.83 8.82 7.94
CA ALA A 237 23.89 9.12 6.52
C ALA A 237 24.10 10.61 6.26
N LEU A 238 23.47 11.49 7.05
CA LEU A 238 23.63 12.94 6.94
C LEU A 238 25.07 13.36 7.26
N VAL A 239 25.63 12.86 8.37
CA VAL A 239 27.03 13.12 8.75
C VAL A 239 27.98 12.63 7.64
N TYR A 240 27.76 11.42 7.12
CA TYR A 240 28.58 10.87 6.05
C TYR A 240 28.61 11.76 4.80
N VAL A 241 27.46 12.27 4.34
CA VAL A 241 27.42 13.13 3.15
C VAL A 241 28.03 14.51 3.41
N GLN A 242 27.88 15.06 4.62
CA GLN A 242 28.53 16.30 5.03
C GLN A 242 30.06 16.15 5.02
N ASP A 243 30.57 15.08 5.62
CA ASP A 243 32.01 14.77 5.67
C ASP A 243 32.60 14.51 4.27
N ALA A 244 31.79 13.98 3.36
CA ALA A 244 32.18 13.84 1.96
C ALA A 244 32.33 15.20 1.24
N GLY A 245 31.77 16.28 1.79
CA GLY A 245 31.81 17.63 1.24
C GLY A 245 30.53 18.05 0.51
N PHE A 246 29.41 17.36 0.73
CA PHE A 246 28.11 17.82 0.23
C PHE A 246 27.55 18.95 1.11
N LYS A 247 27.07 20.02 0.47
CA LYS A 247 26.38 21.13 1.14
C LYS A 247 24.91 20.80 1.34
N VAL A 248 24.57 20.24 2.50
CA VAL A 248 23.23 19.68 2.78
C VAL A 248 22.57 20.23 4.05
N ASP A 249 22.85 21.49 4.42
CA ASP A 249 22.23 22.14 5.60
C ASP A 249 20.69 22.13 5.55
N TRP A 250 20.14 22.21 4.34
CA TRP A 250 18.70 22.11 4.13
C TRP A 250 18.14 20.73 4.49
N LEU A 251 18.96 19.67 4.35
CA LEU A 251 18.60 18.30 4.67
C LEU A 251 18.66 18.05 6.18
N ASP A 252 19.61 18.67 6.88
CA ASP A 252 19.65 18.72 8.35
C ASP A 252 18.35 19.32 8.92
N LYS A 253 17.92 20.47 8.38
CA LYS A 253 16.65 21.08 8.76
C LYS A 253 15.46 20.15 8.49
N LYS A 254 15.46 19.44 7.37
CA LYS A 254 14.39 18.49 7.02
C LYS A 254 14.38 17.26 7.92
N LEU A 255 15.55 16.74 8.30
CA LEU A 255 15.66 15.65 9.27
C LEU A 255 15.10 16.05 10.64
N LYS A 256 15.39 17.27 11.10
CA LYS A 256 14.78 17.83 12.33
C LYS A 256 13.26 17.92 12.24
N GLU A 257 12.72 18.44 11.13
CA GLU A 257 11.27 18.48 10.89
C GLU A 257 10.63 17.07 10.91
N VAL A 258 11.30 16.05 10.36
CA VAL A 258 10.80 14.67 10.37
C VAL A 258 10.84 14.08 11.78
N LYS A 259 11.91 14.32 12.55
CA LYS A 259 12.02 13.92 13.97
C LYS A 259 10.88 14.51 14.81
N GLU A 260 10.61 15.81 14.66
CA GLU A 260 9.49 16.48 15.33
C GLU A 260 8.15 15.85 14.97
N LYS A 261 7.90 15.60 13.68
CA LYS A 261 6.67 14.95 13.22
C LYS A 261 6.49 13.54 13.76
N LYS A 262 7.58 12.77 13.89
CA LYS A 262 7.54 11.42 14.45
C LYS A 262 7.17 11.44 15.94
N VAL A 263 7.73 12.38 16.72
CA VAL A 263 7.33 12.58 18.12
C VAL A 263 5.84 12.94 18.22
N VAL A 264 5.35 13.85 17.35
CA VAL A 264 3.93 14.23 17.32
C VAL A 264 3.03 13.05 16.94
N GLU A 265 3.44 12.20 15.99
CA GLU A 265 2.69 10.99 15.61
C GLU A 265 2.56 10.01 16.78
N GLN A 266 3.68 9.69 17.45
CA GLN A 266 3.70 8.75 18.57
C GLN A 266 2.89 9.27 19.76
N THR A 267 3.11 10.52 20.16
CA THR A 267 2.38 11.16 21.28
C THR A 267 0.89 11.31 20.96
N GLY A 268 0.56 11.72 19.73
CA GLY A 268 -0.82 11.83 19.25
C GLY A 268 -1.55 10.49 19.25
N LYS A 269 -0.88 9.41 18.83
CA LYS A 269 -1.45 8.06 18.85
C LYS A 269 -1.77 7.58 20.26
N THR A 270 -0.85 7.78 21.22
CA THR A 270 -1.10 7.47 22.63
C THR A 270 -2.29 8.28 23.15
N ARG A 271 -2.36 9.59 22.85
CA ARG A 271 -3.47 10.43 23.30
C ARG A 271 -4.82 10.03 22.70
N ILE A 272 -4.85 9.59 21.45
CA ILE A 272 -6.06 9.06 20.81
C ILE A 272 -6.55 7.81 21.56
N GLN A 273 -5.66 6.88 21.89
CA GLN A 273 -6.02 5.65 22.62
C GLN A 273 -6.58 5.96 24.01
N GLU A 274 -5.98 6.91 24.73
CA GLU A 274 -6.50 7.37 26.03
C GLU A 274 -7.92 7.95 25.89
N LEU A 275 -8.12 8.85 24.93
CA LEU A 275 -9.43 9.47 24.67
C LEU A 275 -10.48 8.44 24.22
N GLU A 276 -10.09 7.40 23.49
CA GLU A 276 -10.98 6.32 23.08
C GLU A 276 -11.45 5.48 24.28
N GLU A 277 -10.56 5.16 25.24
CA GLU A 277 -10.95 4.48 26.48
C GLU A 277 -11.78 5.39 27.39
N GLU A 278 -11.43 6.67 27.54
CA GLU A 278 -12.24 7.67 28.26
C GLU A 278 -13.67 7.75 27.67
N LEU A 279 -13.79 7.80 26.34
CA LEU A 279 -15.07 7.86 25.64
C LEU A 279 -15.92 6.59 25.85
N LYS A 280 -15.27 5.43 25.92
CA LYS A 280 -15.94 4.14 26.19
C LYS A 280 -16.48 4.08 27.61
N GLU A 281 -15.72 4.56 28.60
CA GLU A 281 -16.22 4.69 29.98
C GLU A 281 -17.41 5.64 30.06
N PHE A 282 -17.36 6.79 29.37
CA PHE A 282 -18.47 7.75 29.35
C PHE A 282 -19.74 7.15 28.72
N LYS A 283 -19.60 6.41 27.60
CA LYS A 283 -20.72 5.70 26.98
C LYS A 283 -21.36 4.69 27.92
N GLN A 284 -20.56 3.94 28.69
CA GLN A 284 -21.09 3.01 29.68
C GLN A 284 -21.87 3.75 30.78
N LYS A 285 -21.33 4.85 31.31
CA LYS A 285 -22.03 5.70 32.29
C LYS A 285 -23.36 6.25 31.75
N CYS A 286 -23.43 6.61 30.47
CA CYS A 286 -24.68 7.02 29.82
C CYS A 286 -25.70 5.88 29.81
N LEU A 287 -25.31 4.67 29.41
CA LEU A 287 -26.20 3.50 29.40
C LEU A 287 -26.73 3.17 30.80
N ASP A 288 -25.87 3.21 31.81
CA ASP A 288 -26.27 2.96 33.21
C ASP A 288 -27.30 3.99 33.68
N ARG A 289 -27.13 5.26 33.27
CA ARG A 289 -28.06 6.36 33.59
C ARG A 289 -29.37 6.26 32.83
N GLU A 290 -29.34 5.83 31.57
CA GLU A 290 -30.53 5.54 30.76
C GLU A 290 -31.35 4.40 31.36
N ALA A 291 -30.70 3.31 31.79
CA ALA A 291 -31.39 2.21 32.47
C ALA A 291 -32.07 2.66 33.77
N LEU A 292 -31.43 3.55 34.54
CA LEU A 292 -32.03 4.13 35.74
C LEU A 292 -33.23 5.04 35.40
N LEU A 293 -33.13 5.84 34.33
CA LEU A 293 -34.23 6.67 33.86
C LEU A 293 -35.46 5.83 33.48
N GLU A 294 -35.26 4.74 32.73
CA GLU A 294 -36.36 3.84 32.35
C GLU A 294 -36.99 3.15 33.56
N LYS A 295 -36.19 2.76 34.57
CA LYS A 295 -36.70 2.23 35.84
C LYS A 295 -37.59 3.23 36.57
N GLU A 296 -37.20 4.51 36.64
CA GLU A 296 -38.02 5.55 37.27
C GLU A 296 -39.29 5.86 36.47
N LYS A 297 -39.21 5.88 35.13
CA LYS A 297 -40.40 6.01 34.26
C LYS A 297 -41.40 4.88 34.52
N ALA A 298 -40.94 3.64 34.64
CA ALA A 298 -41.79 2.48 34.93
C ALA A 298 -42.48 2.59 36.30
N LYS A 299 -41.75 3.05 37.34
CA LYS A 299 -42.34 3.29 38.67
C LYS A 299 -43.43 4.36 38.62
N VAL A 300 -43.17 5.48 37.94
CA VAL A 300 -44.16 6.56 37.79
C VAL A 300 -45.38 6.08 37.02
N LEU A 301 -45.21 5.25 35.99
CA LEU A 301 -46.32 4.68 35.21
C LEU A 301 -47.16 3.73 36.08
N ALA A 302 -46.52 2.85 36.86
CA ALA A 302 -47.20 1.96 37.79
C ALA A 302 -48.00 2.73 38.86
N ALA A 303 -47.44 3.81 39.41
CA ALA A 303 -48.13 4.66 40.38
C ALA A 303 -49.31 5.45 39.81
N ARG A 304 -49.36 5.64 38.48
CA ARG A 304 -50.48 6.30 37.77
C ARG A 304 -51.60 5.35 37.39
N ALA A 305 -51.39 4.03 37.46
CA ALA A 305 -52.44 3.07 37.19
C ALA A 305 -53.51 3.17 38.29
N SER A 306 -54.76 3.41 37.90
CA SER A 306 -55.90 3.37 38.80
C SER A 306 -56.13 1.94 39.29
N LEU A 307 -56.40 1.78 40.58
CA LEU A 307 -56.86 0.52 41.15
C LEU A 307 -58.15 0.08 40.44
N THR A 308 -58.20 -1.20 40.12
CA THR A 308 -59.36 -1.87 39.53
C THR A 308 -60.29 -2.38 40.62
N LEU A 309 -61.54 -2.70 40.28
CA LEU A 309 -62.46 -3.32 41.24
C LEU A 309 -61.90 -4.64 41.80
N ASP A 310 -61.15 -5.38 40.98
CA ASP A 310 -60.48 -6.63 41.36
C ASP A 310 -59.40 -6.45 42.45
N ASP A 311 -58.86 -5.23 42.63
CA ASP A 311 -57.92 -4.95 43.72
C ASP A 311 -58.62 -4.83 45.09
N PHE A 312 -59.96 -4.80 45.13
CA PHE A 312 -60.77 -4.64 46.34
C PHE A 312 -61.61 -5.88 46.70
N VAL A 313 -61.63 -6.93 45.87
CA VAL A 313 -62.46 -8.14 46.00
C VAL A 313 -61.57 -9.36 46.20
#